data_AF-A0A3D5ZQK8-F1
#
_entry.id   AF-A0A3D5ZQK8-F1
#
_cell.length_a   1.000
_cell.length_b   1.000
_cell.length_c   1.000
_cell.angle_alpha   90.00
_cell.angle_beta   90.00
_cell.angle_gamma   90.00
#
_symmetry.space_group_name_H-M   'P 1'
#
loop_
_entity.id
_entity.type
_entity.pdbx_description
1 polymer ?
#
loop_
_entity_poly.entity_id
_entity_poly.type
_entity_poly.pdbx_seq_one_letter_code
_entity_poly.pdbx_strand_id
1 'polypeptide(L)' 'RRQDEIGTPFCVTVDFDTLADDTVTVRDRDTMQQIRLPISELEGYIESRIQFDAE' A
#
# COMPACT_ATOMS: atom_id res chain seq x y z
N ARG A 1 4.55 2.82 13.18
CA ARG A 1 5.47 3.45 14.15
C ARG A 1 6.95 3.22 13.86
N ARG A 2 7.40 2.04 13.37
CA ARG A 2 8.79 1.88 12.87
C ARG A 2 8.96 2.26 11.39
N GLN A 3 7.87 2.21 10.61
CA GLN A 3 7.84 2.48 9.17
C GLN A 3 7.74 3.99 8.87
N ASP A 4 7.06 4.75 9.74
CA ASP A 4 6.90 6.21 9.62
C ASP A 4 8.23 6.97 9.76
N GLU A 5 9.17 6.46 10.56
CA GLU A 5 10.50 7.06 10.79
C GLU A 5 11.51 6.75 9.66
N ILE A 6 11.25 5.72 8.84
CA ILE A 6 12.13 5.29 7.74
C ILE A 6 11.77 6.02 6.43
N GLY A 7 10.67 6.79 6.42
CA GLY A 7 10.24 7.55 5.25
C GLY A 7 9.55 6.68 4.18
N THR A 8 8.98 5.53 4.55
CA THR A 8 8.20 4.70 3.62
C THR A 8 6.78 5.29 3.51
N PRO A 9 6.37 5.83 2.34
CA PRO A 9 5.08 6.50 2.18
C PRO A 9 3.89 5.53 2.18
N PHE A 10 4.10 4.29 1.70
CA PHE A 10 3.08 3.25 1.65
C PHE A 10 3.53 2.00 2.40
N CYS A 11 2.67 1.48 3.26
CA CYS A 11 2.88 0.24 4.01
C CYS A 11 1.91 -0.82 3.50
N VAL A 12 2.41 -1.83 2.77
CA VAL A 12 1.60 -2.95 2.29
C VAL A 12 1.65 -4.08 3.30
N THR A 13 0.48 -4.53 3.76
CA THR A 13 0.31 -5.67 4.66
C THR A 13 -0.20 -6.86 3.86
N VAL A 14 0.57 -7.94 3.89
CA VAL A 14 0.28 -9.22 3.26
C VAL A 14 0.09 -10.25 4.37
N ASP A 15 -1.16 -10.62 4.64
CA ASP A 15 -1.52 -11.64 5.62
C ASP A 15 -1.77 -13.00 4.96
N PHE A 16 -1.95 -14.06 5.75
CA PHE A 16 -2.29 -15.40 5.23
C PHE A 16 -3.61 -15.42 4.44
N ASP A 17 -4.51 -14.48 4.72
CA ASP A 17 -5.76 -14.27 3.98
C ASP A 17 -5.50 -13.90 2.51
N THR A 18 -4.38 -13.24 2.24
CA THR A 18 -3.94 -12.89 0.88
C THR A 18 -3.70 -14.14 0.03
N LEU A 19 -3.27 -15.25 0.64
CA LEU A 19 -2.99 -16.50 -0.08
C LEU A 19 -4.27 -17.25 -0.45
N ALA A 20 -5.39 -16.92 0.20
CA ALA A 20 -6.69 -17.52 -0.03
C ALA A 20 -7.61 -16.64 -0.89
N ASP A 21 -7.49 -15.31 -0.73
CA ASP A 21 -8.42 -14.32 -1.27
C ASP A 21 -7.75 -13.32 -2.24
N ASP A 22 -6.44 -13.46 -2.49
CA ASP A 22 -5.64 -12.59 -3.38
C ASP A 22 -5.76 -11.09 -3.06
N THR A 23 -6.09 -10.72 -1.81
CA THR A 23 -6.27 -9.33 -1.37
C THR A 23 -5.22 -8.90 -0.36
N VAL A 24 -4.68 -7.69 -0.56
CA VAL A 24 -3.71 -7.05 0.32
C VAL A 24 -4.28 -5.77 0.92
N THR A 25 -3.77 -5.39 2.08
CA THR A 25 -4.14 -4.12 2.72
C THR A 25 -3.00 -3.14 2.59
N VAL A 26 -3.23 -2.03 1.89
CA VAL A 26 -2.27 -0.93 1.78
C VAL A 26 -2.67 0.17 2.74
N ARG A 27 -1.71 0.59 3.57
CA ARG A 27 -1.84 1.72 4.47
C ARG A 27 -0.97 2.87 4.01
N ASP A 28 -1.60 4.02 3.83
CA ASP A 28 -0.95 5.27 3.45
C ASP A 28 -0.53 6.04 4.71
N ARG A 29 0.74 6.46 4.75
CA ARG A 29 1.31 7.13 5.94
C ARG A 29 0.82 8.57 6.08
N ASP A 30 0.71 9.29 4.98
CA ASP A 30 0.38 10.72 4.97
C ASP A 30 -1.10 10.97 5.29
N THR A 31 -1.99 10.12 4.79
CA THR A 31 -3.44 10.23 4.98
C THR A 31 -3.96 9.35 6.13
N MET A 32 -3.14 8.45 6.66
CA MET A 32 -3.52 7.41 7.61
C MET A 32 -4.66 6.48 7.12
N GLN A 33 -4.93 6.44 5.82
CA GLN A 33 -5.97 5.61 5.23
C GLN A 33 -5.50 4.16 5.07
N GLN A 34 -6.45 3.22 5.19
CA GLN A 34 -6.24 1.79 4.96
C GLN A 34 -7.19 1.36 3.85
N ILE A 35 -6.64 0.82 2.77
CA ILE A 35 -7.38 0.36 1.60
C ILE A 35 -7.07 -1.11 1.41
N ARG A 36 -8.12 -1.93 1.27
CA ARG A 36 -7.99 -3.33 0.89
C ARG A 36 -8.25 -3.44 -0.60
N LEU A 37 -7.29 -3.97 -1.35
CA LEU A 37 -7.38 -4.15 -2.80
C LEU A 37 -6.79 -5.50 -3.20
N PRO A 38 -7.24 -6.09 -4.31
CA PRO A 38 -6.63 -7.30 -4.84
C PRO A 38 -5.18 -7.05 -5.26
N ILE A 39 -4.33 -8.08 -5.14
CA ILE A 39 -2.92 -8.06 -5.56
C ILE A 39 -2.80 -7.61 -7.01
N SER A 40 -3.74 -8.03 -7.87
CA SER A 40 -3.75 -7.65 -9.29
C SER A 40 -3.88 -6.14 -9.52
N GLU A 41 -4.54 -5.42 -8.60
CA GLU A 41 -4.67 -3.96 -8.67
C GLU A 41 -3.57 -3.23 -7.87
N LEU A 42 -2.81 -3.94 -7.04
CA LEU A 42 -1.75 -3.37 -6.21
C LEU A 42 -0.66 -2.69 -7.05
N GLU A 43 -0.22 -3.34 -8.13
CA GLU A 43 0.84 -2.83 -8.99
C GLU A 43 0.45 -1.47 -9.59
N GLY A 44 -0.72 -1.40 -10.24
CA GLY A 44 -1.23 -0.14 -10.80
C GLY A 44 -1.56 0.92 -9.74
N TYR A 45 -2.04 0.51 -8.56
CA TYR A 45 -2.29 1.42 -7.45
C TYR A 45 -0.99 2.06 -6.94
N ILE A 46 0.07 1.27 -6.78
CA ILE A 46 1.38 1.77 -6.35
C ILE A 46 2.02 2.63 -7.44
N GLU A 47 1.99 2.23 -8.71
CA GLU A 47 2.50 3.03 -9.82
C GLU A 47 1.82 4.40 -9.90
N SER A 48 0.48 4.43 -9.84
CA SER A 48 -0.28 5.69 -9.85
C SER A 48 0.00 6.59 -8.64
N ARG A 49 0.40 6.01 -7.50
CA ARG A 49 0.68 6.73 -6.26
C ARG A 49 2.15 7.14 -6.10
N ILE A 50 3.09 6.39 -6.69
CA ILE A 50 4.52 6.75 -6.77
C ILE A 50 4.75 7.80 -7.85
N GLN A 51 3.92 7.84 -8.89
CA GLN A 51 3.89 8.90 -9.89
C GLN A 51 3.29 10.21 -9.33
N PHE A 52 3.53 10.49 -8.05
CA PHE A 52 3.30 11.79 -7.45
C PHE A 52 4.39 12.75 -7.93
N ASP A 53 3.96 13.68 -8.77
CA ASP A 53 4.53 14.99 -9.10
C ASP A 53 6.00 15.22 -8.73
N ALA A 54 6.86 14.99 -9.73
CA ALA A 54 8.06 15.79 -9.89
C ALA A 54 7.64 17.18 -10.42
N GLU A 55 7.13 18.05 -9.54
CA GLU A 55 7.19 19.51 -9.71
C GLU A 55 8.27 20.11 -8.82
#